data_AF-A9A2P1-F1
#
_entry.id   AF-A9A2P1-F1
#
_cell.length_a   1.000
_cell.length_b   1.000
_cell.length_c   1.000
_cell.angle_alpha   90.00
_cell.angle_beta   90.00
_cell.angle_gamma   90.00
#
_symmetry.space_group_name_H-M   'P 1'
#
loop_
_entity.id
_entity.type
_entity.pdbx_description
1 polymer ?
#
loop_
_entity_poly.entity_id
_entity_poly.type
_entity_poly.pdbx_seq_one_letter_code
_entity_poly.pdbx_strand_id
1 'polypeptide(L)'
;MEKQKIIGIISIVVIVVVIGYSLLNVYALEQLEFSGVDNIFRFFEMSTVNGKINICNNTFLPANFNQFNILIYFERELLGTFTVDSTNIMPDSVFEANGKYMSSSMAQSQSLFMHFDHLFSNSDNTIRIDPRKMDVVMQFQTTIIGIPYLVTEQHTAFDFWNMLNDENNLSC
;
A
#
# COMPACT_ATOMS: atom_id res chain seq x y z
N MET A 1 13.20 44.69 20.22
CA MET A 1 13.75 44.39 18.89
C MET A 1 14.40 43.00 18.84
N GLU A 2 15.26 42.62 19.79
CA GLU A 2 15.85 41.25 19.80
C GLU A 2 14.86 40.12 20.04
N LYS A 3 13.91 40.29 20.98
CA LYS A 3 12.88 39.26 21.24
C LYS A 3 12.04 38.92 20.01
N GLN A 4 11.67 39.92 19.21
CA GLN A 4 10.89 39.71 17.97
C GLN A 4 11.72 39.04 16.88
N LYS A 5 13.02 39.35 16.76
CA LYS A 5 13.95 38.63 15.87
C LYS A 5 14.11 37.16 16.27
N ILE A 6 14.26 36.89 17.58
CA ILE A 6 14.39 35.52 18.10
C ILE A 6 13.12 34.71 17.84
N ILE A 7 11.94 35.28 18.11
CA ILE A 7 10.66 34.64 17.81
C ILE A 7 10.54 34.32 16.32
N GLY A 8 10.88 35.27 15.45
CA GLY A 8 10.85 35.06 13.99
C GLY A 8 11.75 33.90 13.54
N ILE A 9 12.97 33.79 14.09
CA ILE A 9 13.89 32.68 13.76
C ILE A 9 13.31 31.34 14.23
N ILE A 10 12.80 31.27 15.46
CA ILE A 10 12.19 30.05 15.99
C ILE A 10 11.01 29.61 15.12
N SER A 11 10.14 30.54 14.72
CA SER A 11 8.99 30.24 13.87
C SER A 11 9.41 29.66 12.51
N ILE A 12 10.44 30.23 11.87
CA ILE A 12 10.96 29.70 10.60
C ILE A 12 11.50 28.28 10.79
N VAL A 13 12.27 28.03 11.84
CA VAL A 13 12.82 26.70 12.13
C VAL A 13 11.70 25.68 12.33
N VAL A 14 10.67 26.02 13.11
CA VAL A 14 9.51 25.14 13.33
C VAL A 14 8.82 24.80 12.01
N ILE A 15 8.59 25.81 11.14
CA ILE A 15 7.96 25.59 9.83
C ILE A 15 8.81 24.64 8.97
N VAL A 16 10.12 24.88 8.88
CA VAL A 16 11.03 24.03 8.08
C VAL A 16 11.05 22.60 8.61
N VAL A 17 11.08 22.41 9.93
CA VAL A 17 11.08 21.08 10.56
C VAL A 17 9.78 20.34 10.27
N VAL A 18 8.62 21.00 10.40
CA VAL A 18 7.31 20.37 10.15
C VAL A 18 7.18 19.96 8.68
N ILE A 19 7.57 20.83 7.75
CA ILE A 19 7.56 20.51 6.31
C ILE A 19 8.49 19.34 6.02
N GLY A 20 9.72 19.39 6.56
CA GLY A 20 10.71 18.33 6.39
C GLY A 20 10.20 16.98 6.88
N TYR A 21 9.59 16.94 8.07
CA TYR A 21 9.02 15.71 8.62
C TYR A 21 7.91 15.14 7.74
N SER A 22 6.99 15.98 7.24
CA SER A 22 5.93 15.53 6.33
C SER A 22 6.48 14.94 5.01
N LEU A 23 7.50 15.58 4.42
CA LEU A 23 8.12 15.07 3.18
C LEU A 23 8.90 13.77 3.42
N LEU A 24 9.61 13.67 4.55
CA LEU A 24 10.29 12.43 4.95
C LEU A 24 9.30 11.28 5.16
N ASN A 25 8.11 11.56 5.70
CA ASN A 25 7.06 10.55 5.83
C ASN A 25 6.54 10.09 4.46
N VAL A 26 6.32 11.00 3.51
CA VAL A 26 5.93 10.64 2.14
C VAL A 26 6.99 9.75 1.49
N TYR A 27 8.26 10.13 1.63
CA TYR A 27 9.38 9.32 1.16
C TYR A 27 9.39 7.93 1.80
N ALA A 28 9.19 7.82 3.12
CA ALA A 28 9.13 6.54 3.80
C ALA A 28 7.96 5.66 3.31
N LEU A 29 6.81 6.25 2.99
CA LEU A 29 5.66 5.53 2.42
C LEU A 29 5.93 4.98 1.01
N GLU A 30 6.64 5.73 0.17
CA GLU A 30 7.04 5.30 -1.18
C GLU A 30 8.09 4.17 -1.17
N GLN A 31 8.76 3.95 -0.03
CA GLN A 31 9.80 2.93 0.14
C GLN A 31 9.32 1.71 0.92
N LEU A 32 8.02 1.61 1.21
CA LEU A 32 7.48 0.43 1.87
C LEU A 32 7.54 -0.78 0.93
N GLU A 33 7.96 -1.91 1.48
CA GLU A 33 7.97 -3.19 0.79
C GLU A 33 6.77 -4.02 1.24
N PHE A 34 6.25 -4.87 0.36
CA PHE A 34 5.04 -5.66 0.62
C PHE A 34 5.30 -7.14 0.35
N SER A 35 4.76 -8.00 1.19
CA SER A 35 4.79 -9.44 0.98
C SER A 35 3.51 -10.12 1.47
N GLY A 36 3.24 -11.31 0.96
CA GLY A 36 2.21 -12.19 1.49
C GLY A 36 2.55 -12.68 2.90
N VAL A 37 1.53 -13.07 3.66
CA VAL A 37 1.74 -13.80 4.92
C VAL A 37 2.32 -15.18 4.57
N ASP A 38 3.30 -15.65 5.36
CA ASP A 38 4.05 -16.88 5.09
C ASP A 38 4.71 -16.91 3.70
N ASN A 39 5.07 -15.73 3.16
CA ASN A 39 5.71 -15.52 1.85
C ASN A 39 4.87 -15.94 0.65
N ILE A 40 3.55 -16.08 0.83
CA ILE A 40 2.64 -16.45 -0.24
C ILE A 40 1.48 -15.44 -0.26
N PHE A 41 1.29 -14.80 -1.40
CA PHE A 41 0.16 -13.91 -1.63
C PHE A 41 -0.77 -14.46 -2.71
N ARG A 42 -2.07 -14.35 -2.43
CA ARG A 42 -3.17 -14.68 -3.34
C ARG A 42 -4.24 -13.60 -3.30
N PHE A 43 -4.69 -13.16 -4.46
CA PHE A 43 -5.78 -12.20 -4.57
C PHE A 43 -7.06 -12.73 -3.91
N PHE A 44 -7.33 -14.04 -4.06
CA PHE A 44 -8.52 -14.64 -3.47
C PHE A 44 -8.49 -14.51 -1.95
N GLU A 45 -7.37 -14.83 -1.30
CA GLU A 45 -7.21 -14.76 0.16
C GLU A 45 -7.34 -13.32 0.67
N MET A 46 -6.76 -12.34 -0.04
CA MET A 46 -6.94 -10.93 0.25
C MET A 46 -8.41 -10.49 0.24
N SER A 47 -9.25 -11.10 -0.61
CA SER A 47 -10.68 -10.82 -0.68
C SER A 47 -11.52 -11.49 0.41
N THR A 48 -10.93 -12.36 1.21
CA THR A 48 -11.61 -13.03 2.32
C THR A 48 -11.62 -12.16 3.58
N VAL A 49 -12.38 -12.60 4.59
CA VAL A 49 -12.55 -11.87 5.87
C VAL A 49 -11.23 -11.65 6.61
N ASN A 50 -10.22 -12.50 6.37
CA ASN A 50 -8.92 -12.43 7.04
C ASN A 50 -7.80 -12.06 6.06
N GLY A 51 -8.10 -11.25 5.05
CA GLY A 51 -7.09 -10.76 4.11
C GLY A 51 -5.98 -10.02 4.87
N LYS A 52 -4.77 -10.56 4.80
CA LYS A 52 -3.58 -10.02 5.45
C LYS A 52 -2.46 -9.89 4.45
N ILE A 53 -1.64 -8.87 4.64
CA ILE A 53 -0.38 -8.67 3.94
C ILE A 53 0.66 -8.19 4.94
N ASN A 54 1.92 -8.46 4.69
CA ASN A 54 3.02 -7.88 5.43
C ASN A 54 3.45 -6.58 4.76
N ILE A 55 3.71 -5.57 5.57
CA ILE A 55 4.30 -4.30 5.15
C ILE A 55 5.62 -4.15 5.90
N CYS A 56 6.72 -4.10 5.16
CA CYS A 56 8.07 -3.91 5.68
C CYS A 56 8.50 -2.46 5.47
N ASN A 57 8.98 -1.83 6.55
CA ASN A 57 9.64 -0.54 6.49
C ASN A 57 11.14 -0.74 6.67
N ASN A 58 11.85 -0.85 5.55
CA ASN A 58 13.31 -1.01 5.50
C ASN A 58 14.05 0.34 5.60
N THR A 59 13.34 1.42 5.92
CA THR A 59 13.94 2.75 6.08
C THR A 59 14.23 3.05 7.54
N PHE A 60 15.19 3.93 7.79
CA PHE A 60 15.49 4.46 9.12
C PHE A 60 14.45 5.49 9.63
N LEU A 61 13.36 5.71 8.88
CA LEU A 61 12.33 6.70 9.15
C LEU A 61 10.99 6.00 9.44
N PRO A 62 10.20 6.48 10.42
CA PRO A 62 8.87 5.92 10.64
C PRO A 62 7.94 6.29 9.47
N ALA A 63 7.13 5.34 9.03
CA ALA A 63 6.14 5.53 7.98
C ALA A 63 4.73 5.59 8.58
N ASN A 64 4.03 6.69 8.34
CA ASN A 64 2.72 6.97 8.94
C ASN A 64 1.68 7.25 7.85
N PHE A 65 0.55 6.55 7.93
CA PHE A 65 -0.60 6.80 7.07
C PHE A 65 -1.91 6.75 7.86
N ASN A 66 -2.87 7.54 7.42
CA ASN A 66 -4.23 7.58 7.95
C ASN A 66 -5.08 6.42 7.43
N GLN A 67 -4.84 6.01 6.20
CA GLN A 67 -5.51 4.88 5.56
C GLN A 67 -4.66 4.39 4.40
N PHE A 68 -4.58 3.07 4.23
CA PHE A 68 -3.96 2.47 3.06
C PHE A 68 -5.03 1.70 2.28
N ASN A 69 -5.13 1.96 0.98
CA ASN A 69 -6.10 1.32 0.10
C ASN A 69 -5.40 0.66 -1.08
N ILE A 70 -5.82 -0.56 -1.41
CA ILE A 70 -5.50 -1.25 -2.64
C ILE A 70 -6.79 -1.30 -3.45
N LEU A 71 -6.88 -0.48 -4.50
CA LEU A 71 -8.01 -0.40 -5.40
C LEU A 71 -7.75 -1.32 -6.57
N ILE A 72 -8.74 -2.16 -6.88
CA ILE A 72 -8.61 -3.19 -7.90
C ILE A 72 -9.57 -2.87 -9.02
N TYR A 73 -9.04 -2.70 -10.22
CA TYR A 73 -9.81 -2.41 -11.42
C TYR A 73 -9.76 -3.59 -12.37
N PHE A 74 -10.88 -3.84 -13.05
CA PHE A 74 -10.95 -4.77 -14.17
C PHE A 74 -11.72 -4.13 -15.31
N GLU A 75 -11.15 -4.13 -16.51
CA GLU A 75 -11.71 -3.44 -17.68
C GLU A 75 -12.03 -1.95 -17.40
N ARG A 76 -11.21 -1.32 -16.54
CA ARG A 76 -11.36 0.08 -16.07
C ARG A 76 -12.54 0.33 -15.13
N GLU A 77 -13.22 -0.71 -14.66
CA GLU A 77 -14.25 -0.63 -13.63
C GLU A 77 -13.67 -1.04 -12.27
N LEU A 78 -14.01 -0.30 -11.22
CA LEU A 78 -13.58 -0.63 -9.85
C LEU A 78 -14.30 -1.91 -9.39
N LEU A 79 -13.56 -2.99 -9.26
CA LEU A 79 -14.05 -4.25 -8.70
C LEU A 79 -14.23 -4.15 -7.19
N GLY A 80 -13.28 -3.53 -6.52
CA GLY A 80 -13.33 -3.38 -5.07
C GLY A 80 -12.09 -2.73 -4.49
N THR A 81 -12.09 -2.59 -3.18
CA THR A 81 -11.04 -1.92 -2.43
C THR A 81 -10.70 -2.73 -1.20
N PHE A 82 -9.43 -3.07 -1.03
CA PHE A 82 -8.89 -3.58 0.22
C PHE A 82 -8.37 -2.41 1.04
N THR A 83 -8.87 -2.25 2.26
CA THR A 83 -8.56 -1.11 3.12
C THR A 83 -7.88 -1.58 4.41
N VAL A 84 -6.78 -0.92 4.75
CA VAL A 84 -6.07 -1.04 6.03
C VAL A 84 -6.20 0.29 6.78
N ASP A 85 -6.57 0.22 8.05
CA ASP A 85 -6.76 1.38 8.93
C ASP A 85 -5.42 2.09 9.23
N SER A 86 -5.51 3.28 9.84
CA SER A 86 -4.32 4.09 10.15
C SER A 86 -3.30 3.31 10.98
N THR A 87 -2.02 3.43 10.62
CA THR A 87 -0.94 2.84 11.39
C THR A 87 0.33 3.68 11.31
N ASN A 88 1.24 3.39 12.23
CA ASN A 88 2.62 3.88 12.23
C ASN A 88 3.54 2.67 12.20
N ILE A 89 4.30 2.53 11.12
CA ILE A 89 5.26 1.44 10.93
C ILE A 89 6.64 1.97 11.32
N MET A 90 7.20 1.36 12.36
CA MET A 90 8.51 1.75 12.87
C MET A 90 9.62 1.44 11.84
N PRO A 91 10.76 2.16 11.91
CA PRO A 91 11.95 1.81 11.14
C PRO A 91 12.37 0.35 11.32
N ASP A 92 12.93 -0.26 10.28
CA ASP A 92 13.49 -1.61 10.25
C ASP A 92 12.54 -2.65 10.88
N SER A 93 11.25 -2.59 10.53
CA SER A 93 10.23 -3.44 11.13
C SER A 93 9.16 -3.91 10.14
N VAL A 94 8.58 -5.07 10.46
CA VAL A 94 7.46 -5.66 9.71
C VAL A 94 6.15 -5.46 10.47
N PHE A 95 5.14 -5.00 9.76
CA PHE A 95 3.77 -4.88 10.25
C PHE A 95 2.85 -5.82 9.47
N GLU A 96 2.19 -6.74 10.18
CA GLU A 96 1.14 -7.59 9.60
C GLU A 96 -0.16 -6.77 9.51
N ALA A 97 -0.46 -6.29 8.30
CA ALA A 97 -1.61 -5.45 8.02
C ALA A 97 -2.86 -6.31 7.81
N ASN A 98 -3.80 -6.18 8.74
CA ASN A 98 -5.15 -6.70 8.59
C ASN A 98 -5.97 -5.70 7.79
N GLY A 99 -6.48 -6.11 6.63
CA GLY A 99 -7.34 -5.27 5.83
C GLY A 99 -8.67 -5.92 5.51
N LYS A 100 -9.60 -5.09 5.04
CA LYS A 100 -10.94 -5.51 4.67
C LYS A 100 -11.17 -5.23 3.20
N TYR A 101 -11.47 -6.29 2.44
CA TYR A 101 -11.92 -6.14 1.07
C TYR A 101 -13.41 -5.82 1.00
N MET A 102 -13.76 -4.77 0.25
CA MET A 102 -15.12 -4.33 -0.01
C MET A 102 -15.36 -4.22 -1.50
N SER A 103 -16.44 -4.84 -1.97
CA SER A 103 -16.84 -4.85 -3.38
C SER A 103 -18.37 -4.85 -3.49
N SER A 104 -18.90 -4.17 -4.49
CA SER A 104 -20.32 -4.26 -4.85
C SER A 104 -20.69 -5.62 -5.46
N SER A 105 -19.69 -6.35 -5.98
CA SER A 105 -19.83 -7.65 -6.63
C SER A 105 -18.75 -8.60 -6.13
N MET A 106 -18.89 -9.03 -4.87
CA MET A 106 -17.92 -9.89 -4.19
C MET A 106 -17.69 -11.22 -4.94
N ALA A 107 -18.77 -11.84 -5.43
CA ALA A 107 -18.69 -13.11 -6.16
C ALA A 107 -17.90 -12.98 -7.48
N GLN A 108 -18.07 -11.87 -8.20
CA GLN A 108 -17.32 -11.58 -9.43
C GLN A 108 -15.85 -11.35 -9.13
N SER A 109 -15.54 -10.54 -8.10
CA SER A 109 -14.17 -10.29 -7.66
C SER A 109 -13.46 -11.60 -7.32
N GLN A 110 -14.08 -12.43 -6.47
CA GLN A 110 -13.51 -13.72 -6.06
C GLN A 110 -13.32 -14.67 -7.25
N SER A 111 -14.26 -14.72 -8.18
CA SER A 111 -14.11 -15.54 -9.40
C SER A 111 -12.93 -15.10 -10.26
N LEU A 112 -12.72 -13.79 -10.42
CA LEU A 112 -11.58 -13.24 -11.16
C LEU A 112 -10.26 -13.52 -10.43
N PHE A 113 -10.24 -13.31 -9.11
CA PHE A 113 -9.06 -13.55 -8.29
C PHE A 113 -8.60 -15.00 -8.32
N MET A 114 -9.52 -15.97 -8.19
CA MET A 114 -9.17 -17.38 -8.35
C MET A 114 -8.55 -17.68 -9.71
N HIS A 115 -9.06 -17.09 -10.80
CA HIS A 115 -8.50 -17.28 -12.13
C HIS A 115 -7.09 -16.71 -12.24
N PHE A 116 -6.87 -15.49 -11.74
CA PHE A 116 -5.56 -14.86 -11.78
C PHE A 116 -4.54 -15.54 -10.87
N ASP A 117 -4.94 -15.97 -9.66
CA ASP A 117 -4.07 -16.74 -8.77
C ASP A 117 -3.59 -18.04 -9.45
N HIS A 118 -4.48 -18.74 -10.17
CA HIS A 118 -4.10 -19.93 -10.94
C HIS A 118 -3.14 -19.62 -12.09
N LEU A 119 -3.43 -18.54 -12.82
CA LEU A 119 -2.61 -18.11 -13.95
C LEU A 119 -1.20 -17.69 -13.50
N PHE A 120 -1.09 -16.87 -12.44
CA PHE A 120 0.19 -16.32 -11.98
C PHE A 120 1.05 -17.35 -11.25
N SER A 121 0.42 -18.31 -10.54
CA SER A 121 1.12 -19.45 -9.94
C SER A 121 1.60 -20.50 -10.95
N ASN A 122 1.33 -20.34 -12.25
CA ASN A 122 1.57 -21.34 -13.30
C ASN A 122 0.91 -22.71 -13.03
N SER A 123 -0.19 -22.73 -12.27
CA SER A 123 -0.95 -23.97 -12.01
C SER A 123 -1.93 -24.31 -13.15
N ASP A 124 -2.30 -23.32 -13.96
CA ASP A 124 -3.03 -23.49 -15.22
C ASP A 124 -2.45 -22.55 -16.29
N ASN A 125 -1.98 -23.10 -17.40
CA ASN A 125 -1.41 -22.33 -18.52
C ASN A 125 -2.49 -21.88 -19.53
N THR A 126 -3.77 -22.14 -19.25
CA THR A 126 -4.88 -21.69 -20.10
C THR A 126 -5.28 -20.26 -19.74
N ILE A 127 -4.87 -19.30 -20.58
CA ILE A 127 -5.32 -17.91 -20.47
C ILE A 127 -6.79 -17.85 -20.92
N ARG A 128 -7.71 -17.66 -19.97
CA ARG A 128 -9.15 -17.46 -20.25
C ARG A 128 -9.56 -16.00 -20.10
N ILE A 129 -8.87 -15.27 -19.25
CA ILE A 129 -9.06 -13.85 -19.00
C ILE A 129 -7.72 -13.15 -19.18
N ASP A 130 -7.72 -12.04 -19.92
CA ASP A 130 -6.50 -11.27 -20.19
C ASP A 130 -6.05 -10.55 -18.90
N PRO A 131 -4.88 -10.88 -18.32
CA PRO A 131 -4.38 -10.25 -17.10
C PRO A 131 -4.06 -8.77 -17.26
N ARG A 132 -3.86 -8.29 -18.50
CA ARG A 132 -3.62 -6.86 -18.79
C ARG A 132 -4.86 -6.00 -18.61
N LYS A 133 -6.02 -6.61 -18.40
CA LYS A 133 -7.27 -5.90 -18.10
C LYS A 133 -7.46 -5.64 -16.61
N MET A 134 -6.58 -6.16 -15.76
CA MET A 134 -6.63 -5.95 -14.32
C MET A 134 -5.49 -5.05 -13.87
N ASP A 135 -5.85 -3.93 -13.25
CA ASP A 135 -4.92 -2.94 -12.72
C ASP A 135 -5.11 -2.84 -11.21
N VAL A 136 -4.00 -2.63 -10.49
CA VAL A 136 -4.00 -2.44 -9.05
C VAL A 136 -3.43 -1.07 -8.75
N VAL A 137 -4.15 -0.28 -7.96
CA VAL A 137 -3.74 1.05 -7.55
C VAL A 137 -3.62 1.07 -6.03
N MET A 138 -2.41 1.28 -5.55
CA MET A 138 -2.09 1.44 -4.13
C MET A 138 -2.15 2.91 -3.75
N GLN A 139 -2.75 3.20 -2.61
CA GLN A 139 -3.02 4.56 -2.16
C GLN A 139 -2.78 4.69 -0.66
N PHE A 140 -1.77 5.47 -0.28
CA PHE A 140 -1.56 5.90 1.10
C PHE A 140 -2.14 7.30 1.29
N GLN A 141 -3.14 7.40 2.15
CA GLN A 141 -3.66 8.67 2.63
C GLN A 141 -2.82 9.14 3.81
N THR A 142 -2.19 10.31 3.69
CA THR A 142 -1.40 10.93 4.76
C THR A 142 -1.69 12.43 4.81
N THR A 143 -0.92 13.19 5.60
CA THR A 143 -1.04 14.65 5.64
C THR A 143 0.31 15.35 5.50
N ILE A 144 0.31 16.45 4.75
CA ILE A 144 1.44 17.38 4.67
C ILE A 144 1.01 18.66 5.38
N ILE A 145 1.61 18.95 6.53
CA ILE A 145 1.26 20.14 7.35
C ILE A 145 -0.27 20.20 7.63
N GLY A 146 -0.88 19.05 7.93
CA GLY A 146 -2.32 18.94 8.20
C GLY A 146 -3.25 18.97 6.97
N ILE A 147 -2.71 19.09 5.75
CA ILE A 147 -3.48 18.99 4.51
C ILE A 147 -3.45 17.53 4.03
N PRO A 148 -4.60 16.90 3.72
CA PRO A 148 -4.63 15.55 3.16
C PRO A 148 -3.80 15.44 1.88
N TYR A 149 -2.98 14.39 1.81
CA TYR A 149 -2.13 14.08 0.67
C TYR A 149 -2.25 12.59 0.35
N LEU A 150 -2.20 12.24 -0.94
CA LEU A 150 -2.33 10.88 -1.42
C LEU A 150 -1.05 10.47 -2.13
N VAL A 151 -0.34 9.48 -1.59
CA VAL A 151 0.74 8.80 -2.31
C VAL A 151 0.08 7.67 -3.09
N THR A 152 0.29 7.63 -4.41
CA THR A 152 -0.36 6.65 -5.28
C THR A 152 0.67 5.94 -6.13
N GLU A 153 0.56 4.61 -6.18
CA GLU A 153 1.36 3.77 -7.05
C GLU A 153 0.43 2.85 -7.86
N GLN A 154 0.75 2.63 -9.13
CA GLN A 154 -0.06 1.82 -10.02
C GLN A 154 0.78 0.67 -10.57
N HIS A 155 0.21 -0.54 -10.50
CA HIS A 155 0.82 -1.76 -10.97
C HIS A 155 -0.16 -2.52 -11.86
N THR A 156 0.38 -3.33 -12.77
CA THR A 156 -0.44 -4.40 -13.35
C THR A 156 -0.74 -5.45 -12.26
N ALA A 157 -1.81 -6.23 -12.44
CA ALA A 157 -2.10 -7.31 -11.50
C ALA A 157 -0.94 -8.31 -11.34
N PHE A 158 -0.18 -8.56 -12.41
CA PHE A 158 0.96 -9.47 -12.38
C PHE A 158 2.15 -8.86 -11.63
N ASP A 159 2.46 -7.58 -11.85
CA ASP A 159 3.55 -6.90 -11.13
C ASP A 159 3.25 -6.80 -9.63
N PHE A 160 2.00 -6.49 -9.28
CA PHE A 160 1.55 -6.50 -7.89
C PHE A 160 1.65 -7.90 -7.27
N TRP A 161 1.22 -8.94 -7.98
CA TRP A 161 1.34 -10.31 -7.50
C TRP A 161 2.79 -10.73 -7.29
N ASN A 162 3.69 -10.41 -8.23
CA ASN A 162 5.11 -10.70 -8.09
C ASN A 162 5.73 -9.92 -6.93
N MET A 163 5.39 -8.64 -6.78
CA MET A 163 5.87 -7.83 -5.65
C MET A 163 5.53 -8.50 -4.32
N LEU A 164 4.31 -9.01 -4.12
CA LEU A 164 3.96 -9.65 -2.85
C LEU A 164 4.48 -11.09 -2.70
N ASN A 165 4.96 -11.72 -3.76
CA ASN A 165 5.49 -13.09 -3.74
C ASN A 165 7.02 -13.16 -3.97
N ASP A 166 7.71 -12.02 -4.12
CA ASP A 166 9.16 -12.00 -4.29
C ASP A 166 9.83 -12.27 -2.94
N GLU A 167 10.61 -13.34 -2.88
CA GLU A 167 11.35 -13.75 -1.67
C GLU A 167 12.37 -12.68 -1.21
N ASN A 168 12.75 -11.75 -2.09
CA ASN A 168 13.66 -10.65 -1.76
C ASN A 168 12.99 -9.50 -1.00
N ASN A 169 11.66 -9.39 -1.00
CA ASN A 169 10.89 -8.29 -0.39
C ASN A 169 10.65 -8.47 1.13
N LEU A 170 11.44 -9.32 1.78
CA LEU A 170 11.37 -9.62 3.21
C LEU A 170 12.60 -9.14 3.97
N SER A 171 13.44 -8.29 3.37
CA SER A 171 14.60 -7.71 4.07
C SER A 171 14.17 -6.58 5.01
N CYS A 172 13.47 -6.97 6.08
CA CYS A 172 13.43 -6.30 7.37
C CYS A 172 14.03 -7.31 8.38
#